data_AF-A0A818KZM8-F1
#
_entry.id   AF-A0A818KZM8-F1
#
_cell.length_a   1.000
_cell.length_b   1.000
_cell.length_c   1.000
_cell.angle_alpha   90.00
_cell.angle_beta   90.00
_cell.angle_gamma   90.00
#
_symmetry.space_group_name_H-M   'P 1'
#
loop_
_entity.id
_entity.type
_entity.pdbx_description
1 polymer ?
#
loop_
_entity_poly.entity_id
_entity_poly.type
_entity_poly.pdbx_seq_one_letter_code
_entity_poly.pdbx_strand_id
1 'polypeptide(L)'
;MSGDDANDDRTLVAVANDLPSTMNQFVGFTSKEESDLILHIRRTVLHSDEDSTNDAITASASTLSLAILDFKVERAKQKHAAESFEEAFYECWKIPQEQRPLEIWKIGGECCKKLRVFAVAQRWFSEAIHVCRSNNSDLNVKLEQARIARFFNNYLAQYPMIDMRVDQRGKGIYSKRVISPGEDIFTDIPLVHAQTVDTLSISPACATCTTSLLTPAVYFETTWSRMPEKLQRQIEEYWPPITLVPCSFCPFELYCSETCRQQAWDSYHKILCPSANPETMELFQFCANRQIIVRGTWNSIFSPMILAKLIAMIVLHVVNSVQSK
;
A
#
# COMPACT_ATOMS: atom_id res chain seq x y z
N MET A 1 -54.68 -26.94 4.42
CA MET A 1 -53.78 -28.04 4.04
C MET A 1 -52.38 -27.45 4.00
N SER A 2 -51.72 -27.26 5.15
CA SER A 2 -50.99 -28.24 5.98
C SER A 2 -49.60 -28.58 5.41
N GLY A 3 -48.56 -28.37 6.22
CA GLY A 3 -47.15 -28.73 6.01
C GLY A 3 -46.25 -27.49 6.01
N ASP A 4 -45.74 -27.01 7.14
CA ASP A 4 -44.55 -27.51 7.90
C ASP A 4 -43.25 -27.20 7.11
N ASP A 5 -42.12 -26.73 7.64
CA ASP A 5 -41.62 -26.47 8.98
C ASP A 5 -40.26 -25.74 8.84
N ALA A 6 -39.64 -25.39 9.98
CA ALA A 6 -38.21 -25.13 10.19
C ALA A 6 -37.74 -23.65 10.24
N ASN A 7 -38.04 -23.07 11.38
CA ASN A 7 -37.29 -22.05 12.11
C ASN A 7 -35.89 -22.62 12.47
N ASP A 8 -34.78 -21.98 12.07
CA ASP A 8 -33.43 -22.30 12.60
C ASP A 8 -32.88 -21.10 13.37
N ASP A 9 -33.10 -21.21 14.69
CA ASP A 9 -32.72 -20.30 15.76
C ASP A 9 -31.30 -20.66 16.21
N ARG A 10 -30.28 -19.96 15.69
CA ARG A 10 -28.90 -20.15 16.16
C ARG A 10 -28.55 -19.16 17.25
N THR A 11 -28.97 -19.54 18.45
CA THR A 11 -28.46 -19.07 19.74
C THR A 11 -26.99 -19.47 19.89
N LEU A 12 -26.07 -18.49 19.75
CA LEU A 12 -24.67 -18.68 20.12
C LEU A 12 -24.50 -18.48 21.62
N VAL A 13 -24.29 -19.60 22.32
CA VAL A 13 -23.91 -19.65 23.73
C VAL A 13 -22.49 -19.11 23.87
N ALA A 14 -22.35 -17.99 24.57
CA ALA A 14 -21.07 -17.46 25.01
C ALA A 14 -20.54 -18.30 26.18
N VAL A 15 -19.40 -18.96 25.99
CA VAL A 15 -18.61 -19.54 27.07
C VAL A 15 -17.51 -18.55 27.42
N ALA A 16 -17.59 -18.00 28.64
CA ALA A 16 -16.60 -17.14 29.24
C ALA A 16 -15.30 -17.92 29.52
N ASN A 17 -14.17 -17.34 29.13
CA ASN A 17 -12.86 -17.66 29.69
C ASN A 17 -12.17 -16.33 30.04
N ASP A 18 -12.23 -15.98 31.31
CA ASP A 18 -11.51 -14.87 31.92
C ASP A 18 -10.03 -15.25 32.12
N LEU A 19 -9.12 -14.46 31.53
CA LEU A 19 -7.73 -14.21 31.97
C LEU A 19 -7.19 -12.99 31.16
N PRO A 20 -6.48 -12.03 31.78
CA PRO A 20 -6.12 -10.77 31.13
C PRO A 20 -5.01 -10.93 30.07
N SER A 21 -5.30 -10.47 28.85
CA SER A 21 -4.58 -10.78 27.60
C SER A 21 -3.58 -9.70 27.13
N THR A 22 -3.01 -8.88 28.00
CA THR A 22 -2.15 -7.75 27.57
C THR A 22 -0.72 -8.13 27.15
N MET A 23 -0.31 -9.40 27.26
CA MET A 23 1.10 -9.80 27.02
C MET A 23 1.40 -10.49 25.67
N ASN A 24 0.40 -10.79 24.82
CA ASN A 24 0.63 -11.44 23.50
C ASN A 24 0.59 -10.50 22.29
N GLN A 25 0.46 -9.19 22.48
CA GLN A 25 0.26 -8.25 21.36
C GLN A 25 1.53 -7.82 20.60
N PHE A 26 2.71 -8.35 20.94
CA PHE A 26 3.96 -8.06 20.22
C PHE A 26 4.32 -9.09 19.13
N VAL A 27 3.53 -10.16 18.98
CA VAL A 27 3.79 -11.22 18.00
C VAL A 27 3.03 -10.90 16.71
N GLY A 28 3.51 -9.92 15.97
CA GLY A 28 2.97 -9.59 14.66
C GLY A 28 3.68 -8.39 14.07
N PHE A 29 4.58 -8.64 13.11
CA PHE A 29 5.18 -7.64 12.21
C PHE A 29 6.34 -6.78 12.72
N THR A 30 7.19 -7.28 13.62
CA THR A 30 8.53 -6.71 13.85
C THR A 30 9.58 -7.52 13.12
N SER A 31 10.57 -6.87 12.50
CA SER A 31 11.71 -7.59 11.91
C SER A 31 12.49 -8.31 13.03
N LYS A 32 13.29 -9.34 12.67
CA LYS A 32 14.17 -10.01 13.63
C LYS A 32 15.11 -9.01 14.31
N GLU A 33 15.64 -8.05 13.54
CA GLU A 33 16.51 -6.97 14.03
C GLU A 33 15.79 -6.03 15.00
N GLU A 34 14.53 -5.67 14.73
CA GLU A 34 13.73 -4.87 15.66
C GLU A 34 13.45 -5.65 16.96
N SER A 35 13.20 -6.95 16.85
CA SER A 35 12.95 -7.82 18.00
C SER A 35 14.23 -7.99 18.83
N ASP A 36 15.37 -8.17 18.18
CA ASP A 36 16.69 -8.27 18.80
C ASP A 36 17.12 -6.95 19.43
N LEU A 37 16.79 -5.80 18.84
CA LEU A 37 17.03 -4.48 19.42
C LEU A 37 16.11 -4.20 20.61
N ILE A 38 14.83 -4.59 20.55
CA ILE A 38 13.94 -4.55 21.72
C ILE A 38 14.49 -5.43 22.84
N LEU A 39 15.00 -6.63 22.50
CA LEU A 39 15.64 -7.54 23.46
C LEU A 39 16.99 -7.02 23.96
N HIS A 40 17.76 -6.31 23.13
CA HIS A 40 19.03 -5.69 23.49
C HIS A 40 18.81 -4.50 24.41
N ILE A 41 17.91 -3.58 24.05
CA ILE A 41 17.43 -2.52 24.96
C ILE A 41 16.99 -3.18 26.26
N ARG A 42 16.15 -4.23 26.21
CA ARG A 42 15.75 -4.96 27.41
C ARG A 42 16.93 -5.54 28.22
N ARG A 43 17.99 -6.08 27.59
CA ARG A 43 19.16 -6.65 28.29
C ARG A 43 20.10 -5.58 28.83
N THR A 44 20.54 -4.67 27.99
CA THR A 44 21.51 -3.60 28.32
C THR A 44 20.97 -2.70 29.42
N VAL A 45 19.65 -2.52 29.44
CA VAL A 45 18.98 -1.57 30.32
C VAL A 45 18.44 -2.22 31.60
N LEU A 46 18.10 -3.52 31.59
CA LEU A 46 17.76 -4.25 32.81
C LEU A 46 19.00 -4.78 33.57
N HIS A 47 20.15 -4.94 32.92
CA HIS A 47 21.38 -5.37 33.60
C HIS A 47 22.19 -4.21 34.19
N SER A 48 21.84 -2.94 33.93
CA SER A 48 22.50 -1.80 34.57
C SER A 48 21.99 -1.50 35.99
N ASP A 49 20.92 -2.17 36.44
CA ASP A 49 20.28 -1.92 37.74
C ASP A 49 20.54 -3.06 38.78
N GLU A 50 21.36 -4.08 38.49
CA GLU A 50 21.68 -5.13 39.48
C GLU A 50 22.72 -4.71 40.55
N ASP A 51 23.39 -3.55 40.39
CA ASP A 51 24.42 -3.08 41.34
C ASP A 51 23.95 -1.94 42.29
N SER A 52 22.67 -1.56 42.31
CA SER A 52 22.15 -0.71 43.37
C SER A 52 20.71 -1.05 43.76
N THR A 53 20.61 -1.69 44.92
CA THR A 53 19.41 -1.95 45.74
C THR A 53 18.38 -2.94 45.18
N ASN A 54 18.42 -4.14 45.77
CA ASN A 54 17.32 -5.11 45.83
C ASN A 54 16.02 -4.43 46.29
N ASP A 55 15.13 -4.13 45.35
CA ASP A 55 13.68 -4.10 45.58
C ASP A 55 13.02 -4.95 44.50
N ALA A 56 12.81 -6.22 44.84
CA ALA A 56 11.99 -7.14 44.08
C ALA A 56 10.54 -6.66 44.11
N ILE A 57 10.16 -5.83 43.12
CA ILE A 57 8.77 -5.44 42.89
C ILE A 57 8.11 -6.49 42.00
N THR A 58 7.36 -7.38 42.65
CA THR A 58 6.23 -8.06 42.04
C THR A 58 5.30 -7.04 41.40
N ALA A 59 4.93 -7.29 40.15
CA ALA A 59 4.07 -6.45 39.32
C ALA A 59 2.65 -6.33 39.90
N SER A 60 2.49 -5.46 40.90
CA SER A 60 1.25 -4.69 41.09
C SER A 60 1.58 -3.27 40.64
N ALA A 61 0.72 -2.70 39.79
CA ALA A 61 0.90 -1.36 39.24
C ALA A 61 0.78 -0.32 40.38
N SER A 62 1.88 -0.11 41.11
CA SER A 62 1.96 0.94 42.12
C SER A 62 1.96 2.28 41.39
N THR A 63 0.96 3.10 41.72
CA THR A 63 0.90 4.48 41.23
C THR A 63 2.15 5.21 41.72
N LEU A 64 2.91 5.82 40.81
CA LEU A 64 4.05 6.63 41.21
C LEU A 64 3.52 7.88 41.93
N SER A 65 4.23 8.32 42.96
CA SER A 65 3.93 9.63 43.55
C SER A 65 4.21 10.73 42.51
N LEU A 66 3.49 11.85 42.61
CA LEU A 66 3.63 12.97 41.68
C LEU A 66 5.08 13.46 41.58
N ALA A 67 5.79 13.56 42.72
CA ALA A 67 7.19 13.97 42.75
C ALA A 67 8.13 13.00 42.02
N ILE A 68 7.89 11.68 42.14
CA ILE A 68 8.69 10.67 41.42
C ILE A 68 8.37 10.72 39.93
N LEU A 69 7.11 10.90 39.56
CA LEU A 69 6.68 11.05 38.18
C LEU A 69 7.35 12.28 37.53
N ASP A 70 7.28 13.44 38.16
CA ASP A 70 7.89 14.68 37.67
C ASP A 70 9.41 14.54 37.52
N PHE A 71 10.07 13.92 38.51
CA PHE A 71 11.51 13.63 38.43
C PHE A 71 11.86 12.75 37.21
N LYS A 72 11.11 11.65 36.98
CA LYS A 72 11.34 10.78 35.82
C LYS A 72 11.06 11.51 34.50
N VAL A 73 10.04 12.36 34.46
CA VAL A 73 9.71 13.16 33.27
C VAL A 73 10.85 14.11 32.92
N GLU A 74 11.35 14.86 33.90
CA GLU A 74 12.46 15.79 33.69
C GLU A 74 13.76 15.07 33.32
N ARG A 75 14.04 13.92 33.94
CA ARG A 75 15.20 13.10 33.59
C ARG A 75 15.12 12.60 32.14
N ALA A 76 13.96 12.12 31.69
CA ALA A 76 13.76 11.72 30.30
C ALA A 76 14.00 12.88 29.32
N LYS A 77 13.50 14.08 29.64
CA LYS A 77 13.74 15.30 28.83
C LYS A 77 15.22 15.65 28.76
N GLN A 78 15.92 15.63 29.89
CA GLN A 78 17.36 15.93 29.96
C GLN A 78 18.16 14.94 29.11
N LYS A 79 17.88 13.65 29.22
CA LYS A 79 18.55 12.61 28.42
C LYS A 79 18.24 12.74 26.93
N HIS A 80 17.01 13.07 26.56
CA HIS A 80 16.63 13.33 25.17
C HIS A 80 17.36 14.57 24.62
N ALA A 81 17.45 15.65 25.41
CA ALA A 81 18.18 16.87 25.04
C ALA A 81 19.69 16.63 24.89
N ALA A 82 20.24 15.69 25.65
CA ALA A 82 21.63 15.23 25.53
C ALA A 82 21.84 14.20 24.40
N GLU A 83 20.86 14.00 23.51
CA GLU A 83 20.87 13.03 22.40
C GLU A 83 21.16 11.57 22.83
N SER A 84 20.97 11.26 24.12
CA SER A 84 21.12 9.92 24.69
C SER A 84 19.82 9.14 24.54
N PHE A 85 19.44 8.82 23.29
CA PHE A 85 18.09 8.35 22.94
C PHE A 85 17.70 7.01 23.60
N GLU A 86 18.66 6.11 23.82
CA GLU A 86 18.43 4.82 24.49
C GLU A 86 18.05 5.02 25.96
N GLU A 87 18.84 5.83 26.68
CA GLU A 87 18.60 6.19 28.08
C GLU A 87 17.31 7.01 28.23
N ALA A 88 17.08 7.97 27.32
CA ALA A 88 15.87 8.77 27.33
C ALA A 88 14.62 7.92 27.12
N PHE A 89 14.66 6.97 26.18
CA PHE A 89 13.58 6.02 25.96
C PHE A 89 13.36 5.13 27.19
N TYR A 90 14.42 4.69 27.84
CA TYR A 90 14.31 3.90 29.07
C TYR A 90 13.60 4.66 30.20
N GLU A 91 13.96 5.92 30.43
CA GLU A 91 13.30 6.75 31.43
C GLU A 91 11.81 6.95 31.11
N CYS A 92 11.47 7.11 29.82
CA CYS A 92 10.07 7.12 29.37
C CYS A 92 9.36 5.79 29.66
N TRP A 93 10.03 4.66 29.43
CA TRP A 93 9.48 3.32 29.63
C TRP A 93 9.23 3.00 31.11
N LYS A 94 10.10 3.49 32.01
CA LYS A 94 10.00 3.35 33.49
C LYS A 94 8.76 4.01 34.11
N ILE A 95 8.05 4.86 33.36
CA ILE A 95 6.79 5.47 33.80
C ILE A 95 5.64 4.50 33.40
N PRO A 96 4.77 4.08 34.35
CA PRO A 96 3.62 3.24 34.05
C PRO A 96 2.75 3.85 32.94
N GLN A 97 2.23 3.01 32.04
CA GLN A 97 1.54 3.46 30.82
C GLN A 97 0.39 4.44 31.13
N GLU A 98 -0.35 4.17 32.20
CA GLU A 98 -1.53 4.94 32.64
C GLU A 98 -1.16 6.33 33.18
N GLN A 99 0.11 6.53 33.56
CA GLN A 99 0.63 7.75 34.16
C GLN A 99 1.54 8.54 33.21
N ARG A 100 1.78 8.05 31.99
CA ARG A 100 2.63 8.75 31.00
C ARG A 100 1.93 10.02 30.51
N PRO A 101 2.46 11.21 30.78
CA PRO A 101 1.93 12.43 30.21
C PRO A 101 2.22 12.48 28.70
N LEU A 102 1.49 13.34 27.97
CA LEU A 102 1.63 13.52 26.52
C LEU A 102 3.07 13.72 26.06
N GLU A 103 3.84 14.52 26.78
CA GLU A 103 5.24 14.83 26.43
C GLU A 103 6.14 13.58 26.49
N ILE A 104 5.86 12.64 27.40
CA ILE A 104 6.61 11.38 27.46
C ILE A 104 6.29 10.49 26.27
N TRP A 105 5.02 10.42 25.86
CA TRP A 105 4.65 9.72 24.64
C TRP A 105 5.35 10.29 23.39
N LYS A 106 5.45 11.62 23.29
CA LYS A 106 6.19 12.30 22.22
C LYS A 106 7.68 11.96 22.24
N ILE A 107 8.33 12.12 23.40
CA ILE A 107 9.76 11.87 23.56
C ILE A 107 10.09 10.42 23.24
N GLY A 108 9.35 9.45 23.78
CA GLY A 108 9.61 8.04 23.51
C GLY A 108 9.43 7.69 22.03
N GLY A 109 8.42 8.25 21.35
CA GLY A 109 8.26 8.09 19.90
C GLY A 109 9.43 8.66 19.09
N GLU A 110 9.93 9.84 19.45
CA GLU A 110 11.11 10.45 18.81
C GLU A 110 12.38 9.63 19.05
N CYS A 111 12.62 9.16 20.28
CA CYS A 111 13.73 8.26 20.59
C CYS A 111 13.67 7.01 19.72
N CYS A 112 12.53 6.32 19.66
CA CYS A 112 12.39 5.13 18.82
C CYS A 112 12.64 5.42 17.34
N LYS A 113 12.20 6.59 16.83
CA LYS A 113 12.46 6.99 15.45
C LYS A 113 13.97 7.19 15.20
N LYS A 114 14.69 7.82 16.12
CA LYS A 114 16.15 8.00 16.07
C LYS A 114 16.90 6.68 16.16
N LEU A 115 16.43 5.76 16.98
CA LEU A 115 16.93 4.38 17.12
C LEU A 115 16.49 3.44 15.99
N ARG A 116 15.76 3.96 14.99
CA ARG A 116 15.23 3.22 13.83
C ARG A 116 14.31 2.04 14.19
N VAL A 117 13.64 2.10 15.34
CA VAL A 117 12.64 1.11 15.79
C VAL A 117 11.24 1.61 15.43
N PHE A 118 10.96 1.67 14.13
CA PHE A 118 9.82 2.43 13.61
C PHE A 118 8.46 1.86 13.99
N ALA A 119 8.34 0.53 14.17
CA ALA A 119 7.12 -0.09 14.67
C ALA A 119 6.76 0.41 16.09
N VAL A 120 7.76 0.51 16.96
CA VAL A 120 7.58 1.01 18.33
C VAL A 120 7.29 2.51 18.30
N ALA A 121 8.02 3.29 17.49
CA ALA A 121 7.78 4.72 17.31
C ALA A 121 6.32 5.00 16.88
N GLN A 122 5.80 4.22 15.91
CA GLN A 122 4.42 4.32 15.45
C GLN A 122 3.43 4.13 16.62
N ARG A 123 3.64 3.11 17.46
CA ARG A 123 2.76 2.87 18.62
C ARG A 123 2.80 4.04 19.60
N TRP A 124 3.99 4.53 19.95
CA TRP A 124 4.16 5.66 20.86
C TRP A 124 3.49 6.94 20.36
N PHE A 125 3.59 7.26 19.06
CA PHE A 125 2.88 8.39 18.49
C PHE A 125 1.35 8.19 18.43
N SER A 126 0.86 6.97 18.18
CA SER A 126 -0.58 6.66 18.28
C SER A 126 -1.12 6.90 19.69
N GLU A 127 -0.41 6.46 20.72
CA GLU A 127 -0.77 6.71 22.13
C GLU A 127 -0.70 8.21 22.45
N ALA A 128 0.31 8.92 21.95
CA ALA A 128 0.40 10.38 22.09
C ALA A 128 -0.85 11.07 21.51
N ILE A 129 -1.32 10.65 20.33
CA ILE A 129 -2.53 11.19 19.70
C ILE A 129 -3.77 10.86 20.54
N HIS A 130 -3.88 9.64 21.07
CA HIS A 130 -5.00 9.24 21.92
C HIS A 130 -5.08 10.08 23.21
N VAL A 131 -3.93 10.36 23.84
CA VAL A 131 -3.85 11.24 25.03
C VAL A 131 -4.07 12.70 24.66
N CYS A 132 -3.64 13.13 23.47
CA CYS A 132 -3.87 14.46 22.95
C CYS A 132 -5.33 14.61 22.50
N ARG A 133 -6.20 15.03 23.41
CA ARG A 133 -7.66 15.24 23.17
C ARG A 133 -8.01 16.27 22.09
N SER A 134 -7.02 16.87 21.42
CA SER A 134 -7.14 17.86 20.36
C SER A 134 -6.40 17.40 19.11
N ASN A 135 -6.92 17.76 17.93
CA ASN A 135 -6.23 17.44 16.68
C ASN A 135 -4.83 18.10 16.65
N ASN A 136 -3.78 17.28 16.70
CA ASN A 136 -2.40 17.73 16.70
C ASN A 136 -1.73 17.31 15.39
N SER A 137 -1.63 18.26 14.45
CA SER A 137 -1.08 18.01 13.12
C SER A 137 0.38 17.53 13.16
N ASP A 138 1.18 18.01 14.11
CA ASP A 138 2.58 17.58 14.30
C ASP A 138 2.67 16.09 14.67
N LEU A 139 1.86 15.64 15.62
CA LEU A 139 1.81 14.22 16.01
C LEU A 139 1.37 13.31 14.86
N ASN A 140 0.40 13.74 14.06
CA ASN A 140 -0.04 13.00 12.88
C ASN A 140 1.08 12.90 11.83
N VAL A 141 1.82 13.99 11.60
CA VAL A 141 2.99 13.96 10.70
C VAL A 141 4.05 13.00 11.23
N LYS A 142 4.36 13.03 12.52
CA LYS A 142 5.35 12.13 13.14
C LYS A 142 4.94 10.65 13.09
N LEU A 143 3.67 10.37 13.32
CA LEU A 143 3.10 9.02 13.15
C LEU A 143 3.28 8.52 11.72
N GLU A 144 2.97 9.38 10.73
CA GLU A 144 3.14 9.03 9.31
C GLU A 144 4.60 8.89 8.90
N GLN A 145 5.50 9.73 9.43
CA GLN A 145 6.94 9.56 9.24
C GLN A 145 7.42 8.19 9.75
N ALA A 146 6.97 7.77 10.94
CA ALA A 146 7.29 6.45 11.48
C ALA A 146 6.73 5.31 10.60
N ARG A 147 5.50 5.43 10.10
CA ARG A 147 4.88 4.45 9.18
C ARG A 147 5.68 4.32 7.89
N ILE A 148 6.00 5.44 7.24
CA ILE A 148 6.77 5.43 5.99
C ILE A 148 8.16 4.84 6.23
N ALA A 149 8.85 5.25 7.29
CA ALA A 149 10.16 4.71 7.59
C ALA A 149 10.12 3.20 7.87
N ARG A 150 9.09 2.69 8.54
CA ARG A 150 8.93 1.25 8.76
C ARG A 150 8.86 0.45 7.46
N PHE A 151 8.07 0.92 6.50
CA PHE A 151 7.85 0.18 5.26
C PHE A 151 8.94 0.42 4.22
N PHE A 152 9.39 1.66 4.08
CA PHE A 152 10.17 2.08 2.92
C PHE A 152 11.65 2.27 3.20
N ASN A 153 12.11 2.39 4.45
CA ASN A 153 13.51 2.75 4.71
C ASN A 153 14.51 1.72 4.15
N ASN A 154 14.15 0.43 4.13
CA ASN A 154 14.96 -0.62 3.49
C ASN A 154 14.99 -0.52 1.96
N TYR A 155 13.88 -0.07 1.35
CA TYR A 155 13.82 0.17 -0.09
C TYR A 155 14.58 1.45 -0.45
N LEU A 156 14.38 2.54 0.30
CA LEU A 156 15.03 3.83 0.07
C LEU A 156 16.56 3.75 0.20
N ALA A 157 17.08 2.81 0.99
CA ALA A 157 18.51 2.53 1.02
C ALA A 157 19.06 2.05 -0.34
N GLN A 158 18.24 1.37 -1.15
CA GLN A 158 18.60 0.89 -2.49
C GLN A 158 18.42 1.98 -3.56
N TYR A 159 17.60 3.00 -3.28
CA TYR A 159 17.30 4.10 -4.20
C TYR A 159 17.78 5.44 -3.63
N PRO A 160 19.11 5.70 -3.60
CA PRO A 160 19.66 6.86 -2.93
C PRO A 160 19.17 8.19 -3.52
N MET A 161 18.75 8.20 -4.79
CA MET A 161 18.19 9.36 -5.49
C MET A 161 16.77 9.75 -5.04
N ILE A 162 16.09 8.92 -4.26
CA ILE A 162 14.71 9.14 -3.82
C ILE A 162 14.69 9.58 -2.37
N ASP A 163 13.81 10.53 -2.07
CA ASP A 163 13.51 11.00 -0.73
C ASP A 163 11.99 11.00 -0.52
N MET A 164 11.52 10.36 0.53
CA MET A 164 10.09 10.37 0.90
C MET A 164 9.89 11.30 2.08
N ARG A 165 9.11 12.36 1.88
CA ARG A 165 8.84 13.34 2.93
C ARG A 165 7.38 13.31 3.32
N VAL A 166 7.15 13.47 4.62
CA VAL A 166 5.85 13.80 5.17
C VAL A 166 5.99 15.09 5.94
N ASP A 167 5.19 16.07 5.55
CA ASP A 167 5.06 17.34 6.24
C ASP A 167 3.57 17.68 6.42
N GLN A 168 3.29 18.89 6.90
CA GLN A 168 1.93 19.36 7.14
C GLN A 168 1.10 19.50 5.85
N ARG A 169 1.72 19.52 4.67
CA ARG A 169 1.06 19.60 3.36
C ARG A 169 0.73 18.22 2.80
N GLY A 170 1.32 17.16 3.33
CA GLY A 170 1.00 15.78 2.98
C GLY A 170 2.23 14.91 2.77
N LYS A 171 2.07 13.90 1.91
CA LYS A 171 3.10 12.91 1.58
C LYS A 171 3.61 13.18 0.17
N GLY A 172 4.92 13.18 -0.02
CA GLY A 172 5.53 13.37 -1.33
C GLY A 172 6.77 12.52 -1.52
N ILE A 173 7.02 12.15 -2.76
CA ILE A 173 8.26 11.52 -3.22
C ILE A 173 9.04 12.59 -3.97
N TYR A 174 10.28 12.80 -3.57
CA TYR A 174 11.16 13.84 -4.05
C TYR A 174 12.44 13.21 -4.61
N SER A 175 13.03 13.87 -5.60
CA SER A 175 14.38 13.55 -6.05
C SER A 175 15.41 14.26 -5.17
N LYS A 176 16.50 13.58 -4.81
CA LYS A 176 17.68 14.19 -4.15
C LYS A 176 18.61 14.90 -5.12
N ARG A 177 18.34 14.81 -6.43
CA ARG A 177 19.10 15.48 -7.49
C ARG A 177 18.19 16.27 -8.40
N VAL A 178 18.81 17.20 -9.14
CA VAL A 178 18.15 17.86 -10.26
C VAL A 178 17.92 16.83 -11.36
N ILE A 179 16.70 16.81 -11.90
CA ILE A 179 16.31 16.01 -13.05
C ILE A 179 16.26 16.95 -14.25
N SER A 180 16.97 16.61 -15.32
CA SER A 180 17.03 17.46 -16.50
C SER A 180 15.79 17.29 -17.38
N PRO A 181 15.37 18.31 -18.14
CA PRO A 181 14.30 18.16 -19.12
C PRO A 181 14.60 17.01 -20.11
N GLY A 182 13.64 16.11 -20.31
CA GLY A 182 13.78 14.95 -21.20
C GLY A 182 14.50 13.76 -20.58
N GLU A 183 14.90 13.82 -19.31
CA GLU A 183 15.52 12.69 -18.62
C GLU A 183 14.48 11.65 -18.20
N ASP A 184 14.74 10.38 -18.49
CA ASP A 184 13.93 9.26 -18.03
C ASP A 184 14.10 9.05 -16.52
N ILE A 185 13.01 9.26 -15.77
CA ILE A 185 13.01 9.16 -14.29
C ILE A 185 12.62 7.75 -13.85
N PHE A 186 11.70 7.12 -14.58
CA PHE A 186 11.12 5.84 -14.27
C PHE A 186 10.62 5.21 -15.56
N THR A 187 11.08 3.99 -15.83
CA THR A 187 10.53 3.13 -16.87
C THR A 187 10.11 1.86 -16.20
N ASP A 188 8.85 1.48 -16.39
CA ASP A 188 8.31 0.23 -15.87
C ASP A 188 7.53 -0.47 -16.98
N ILE A 189 7.57 -1.79 -16.92
CA ILE A 189 6.82 -2.65 -17.81
C ILE A 189 5.74 -3.27 -16.93
N PRO A 190 4.48 -2.82 -17.03
CA PRO A 190 3.42 -3.31 -16.17
C PRO A 190 3.30 -4.83 -16.34
N LEU A 191 3.32 -5.56 -15.22
CA LEU A 191 3.19 -7.03 -15.25
C LEU A 191 1.92 -7.47 -15.98
N VAL A 192 0.83 -6.74 -15.75
CA VAL A 192 -0.45 -6.94 -16.43
C VAL A 192 -1.16 -5.59 -16.53
N HIS A 193 -1.89 -5.40 -17.63
CA HIS A 193 -2.73 -4.23 -17.82
C HIS A 193 -3.94 -4.61 -18.67
N ALA A 194 -5.04 -3.91 -18.44
CA ALA A 194 -6.20 -3.94 -19.29
C ALA A 194 -6.95 -2.62 -19.19
N GLN A 195 -7.69 -2.29 -20.23
CA GLN A 195 -8.62 -1.18 -20.17
C GLN A 195 -9.76 -1.53 -19.21
N THR A 196 -10.22 -0.52 -18.48
CA THR A 196 -11.44 -0.61 -17.68
C THR A 196 -12.64 -0.56 -18.61
N VAL A 197 -13.76 -1.07 -18.11
CA VAL A 197 -15.04 -1.06 -18.83
C VAL A 197 -15.42 0.36 -19.32
N ASP A 198 -15.13 1.38 -18.51
CA ASP A 198 -15.42 2.78 -18.83
C ASP A 198 -14.51 3.35 -19.94
N THR A 199 -13.25 2.91 -19.98
CA THR A 199 -12.25 3.47 -20.90
C THR A 199 -12.21 2.75 -22.24
N LEU A 200 -12.60 1.47 -22.28
CA LEU A 200 -12.50 0.61 -23.47
C LEU A 200 -13.16 1.22 -24.72
N SER A 201 -14.25 1.95 -24.54
CA SER A 201 -15.07 2.49 -25.64
C SER A 201 -14.85 3.97 -25.92
N ILE A 202 -14.29 4.73 -24.96
CA ILE A 202 -14.06 6.17 -25.09
C ILE A 202 -12.61 6.45 -25.50
N SER A 203 -11.67 5.65 -25.04
CA SER A 203 -10.24 5.83 -25.30
C SER A 203 -9.61 4.46 -25.61
N PRO A 204 -9.90 3.86 -26.79
CA PRO A 204 -9.33 2.57 -27.16
C PRO A 204 -7.80 2.63 -27.08
N ALA A 205 -7.20 1.55 -26.60
CA ALA A 205 -5.76 1.43 -26.40
C ALA A 205 -5.27 0.06 -26.83
N CYS A 206 -3.99 -0.01 -27.20
CA CYS A 206 -3.34 -1.25 -27.56
C CYS A 206 -3.45 -2.25 -26.40
N ALA A 207 -3.96 -3.45 -26.67
CA ALA A 207 -4.15 -4.48 -25.66
C ALA A 207 -2.84 -5.00 -25.04
N THR A 208 -1.67 -4.69 -25.65
CA THR A 208 -0.32 -5.12 -25.22
C THR A 208 0.55 -4.03 -24.60
N CYS A 209 0.44 -2.77 -25.04
CA CYS A 209 1.32 -1.71 -24.54
C CYS A 209 0.57 -0.48 -24.05
N THR A 210 -0.76 -0.50 -24.09
CA THR A 210 -1.64 0.62 -23.68
C THR A 210 -1.46 1.92 -24.46
N THR A 211 -0.64 1.93 -25.52
CA THR A 211 -0.55 3.07 -26.44
C THR A 211 -1.94 3.40 -26.96
N SER A 212 -2.30 4.68 -26.92
CA SER A 212 -3.60 5.15 -27.38
C SER A 212 -3.83 4.78 -28.85
N LEU A 213 -5.02 4.25 -29.13
CA LEU A 213 -5.52 3.97 -30.47
C LEU A 213 -6.60 4.97 -30.89
N LEU A 214 -6.69 6.11 -30.19
CA LEU A 214 -7.64 7.18 -30.47
C LEU A 214 -7.36 7.83 -31.82
N THR A 215 -8.29 7.71 -32.75
CA THR A 215 -8.28 8.52 -33.96
C THR A 215 -8.88 9.90 -33.68
N PRO A 216 -8.56 10.93 -34.48
CA PRO A 216 -9.20 12.25 -34.36
C PRO A 216 -10.73 12.15 -34.41
N ALA A 217 -11.27 11.32 -35.29
CA ALA A 217 -12.71 11.12 -35.42
C ALA A 217 -13.37 10.55 -34.16
N VAL A 218 -12.69 9.61 -33.47
CA VAL A 218 -13.17 9.07 -32.18
C VAL A 218 -13.02 10.10 -31.07
N TYR A 219 -11.90 10.84 -31.02
CA TYR A 219 -11.64 11.84 -29.97
C TYR A 219 -12.61 13.03 -30.03
N PHE A 220 -12.87 13.56 -31.23
CA PHE A 220 -13.74 14.72 -31.42
C PHE A 220 -15.21 14.34 -31.63
N GLU A 221 -15.52 13.06 -31.81
CA GLU A 221 -16.86 12.50 -32.02
C GLU A 221 -17.68 13.33 -33.04
N THR A 222 -18.88 13.77 -32.65
CA THR A 222 -19.78 14.58 -33.49
C THR A 222 -19.19 15.95 -33.88
N THR A 223 -18.21 16.45 -33.12
CA THR A 223 -17.52 17.71 -33.44
C THR A 223 -16.64 17.54 -34.66
N TRP A 224 -16.06 16.36 -34.88
CA TRP A 224 -15.16 16.10 -36.01
C TRP A 224 -15.80 16.50 -37.34
N SER A 225 -16.99 15.95 -37.63
CA SER A 225 -17.73 16.22 -38.87
C SER A 225 -18.21 17.67 -39.02
N ARG A 226 -18.21 18.46 -37.93
CA ARG A 226 -18.60 19.87 -37.93
C ARG A 226 -17.40 20.81 -38.06
N MET A 227 -16.18 20.31 -37.94
CA MET A 227 -14.96 21.12 -38.08
C MET A 227 -14.74 21.52 -39.53
N PRO A 228 -14.20 22.73 -39.79
CA PRO A 228 -13.74 23.09 -41.12
C PRO A 228 -12.69 22.11 -41.62
N GLU A 229 -12.76 21.71 -42.90
CA GLU A 229 -11.85 20.73 -43.51
C GLU A 229 -10.37 21.12 -43.35
N LYS A 230 -10.06 22.41 -43.40
CA LYS A 230 -8.70 22.92 -43.15
C LYS A 230 -8.18 22.52 -41.75
N LEU A 231 -9.04 22.60 -40.74
CA LEU A 231 -8.67 22.25 -39.37
C LEU A 231 -8.56 20.72 -39.21
N GLN A 232 -9.46 19.95 -39.84
CA GLN A 232 -9.37 18.49 -39.85
C GLN A 232 -8.02 18.03 -40.43
N ARG A 233 -7.60 18.60 -41.57
CA ARG A 233 -6.30 18.29 -42.18
C ARG A 233 -5.12 18.63 -41.28
N GLN A 234 -5.16 19.79 -40.61
CA GLN A 234 -4.10 20.15 -39.65
C GLN A 234 -4.06 19.19 -38.47
N ILE A 235 -5.22 18.77 -37.95
CA ILE A 235 -5.27 17.79 -36.88
C ILE A 235 -4.69 16.47 -37.37
N GLU A 236 -5.10 15.96 -38.53
CA GLU A 236 -4.56 14.72 -39.10
C GLU A 236 -3.06 14.78 -39.37
N GLU A 237 -2.52 15.94 -39.77
CA GLU A 237 -1.09 16.15 -40.03
C GLU A 237 -0.24 16.04 -38.75
N TYR A 238 -0.75 16.55 -37.62
CA TYR A 238 -0.03 16.54 -36.33
C TYR A 238 -0.47 15.41 -35.39
N TRP A 239 -1.56 14.70 -35.70
CA TRP A 239 -2.00 13.56 -34.90
C TRP A 239 -1.02 12.39 -35.10
N PRO A 240 -0.65 11.66 -34.03
CA PRO A 240 0.21 10.50 -34.17
C PRO A 240 -0.39 9.49 -35.16
N PRO A 241 0.40 8.97 -36.13
CA PRO A 241 -0.08 7.93 -37.02
C PRO A 241 -0.36 6.66 -36.22
N ILE A 242 -1.61 6.19 -36.27
CA ILE A 242 -2.04 4.99 -35.56
C ILE A 242 -2.35 3.90 -36.57
N THR A 243 -1.63 2.79 -36.47
CA THR A 243 -1.94 1.57 -37.23
C THR A 243 -2.75 0.64 -36.34
N LEU A 244 -3.98 0.34 -36.75
CA LEU A 244 -4.83 -0.63 -36.05
C LEU A 244 -4.57 -2.03 -36.61
N VAL A 245 -3.98 -2.89 -35.78
CA VAL A 245 -3.75 -4.29 -36.11
C VAL A 245 -4.70 -5.14 -35.27
N PRO A 246 -5.76 -5.74 -35.86
CA PRO A 246 -6.63 -6.65 -35.12
C PRO A 246 -5.97 -8.01 -34.90
N CYS A 247 -6.46 -8.75 -33.90
CA CYS A 247 -6.17 -10.18 -33.80
C CYS A 247 -6.61 -10.91 -35.08
N SER A 248 -5.79 -11.85 -35.57
CA SER A 248 -6.10 -12.66 -36.75
C SER A 248 -7.29 -13.60 -36.56
N PHE A 249 -7.66 -13.87 -35.31
CA PHE A 249 -8.62 -14.91 -34.97
C PHE A 249 -9.87 -14.38 -34.30
N CYS A 250 -9.85 -13.20 -33.67
CA CYS A 250 -11.02 -12.65 -32.98
C CYS A 250 -11.17 -11.14 -33.19
N PRO A 251 -12.40 -10.59 -33.04
CA PRO A 251 -12.64 -9.16 -33.25
C PRO A 251 -12.41 -8.29 -32.00
N PHE A 252 -12.01 -8.87 -30.86
CA PHE A 252 -12.09 -8.18 -29.57
C PHE A 252 -10.85 -7.37 -29.18
N GLU A 253 -9.66 -7.76 -29.65
CA GLU A 253 -8.42 -7.10 -29.28
C GLU A 253 -7.77 -6.41 -30.47
N LEU A 254 -7.34 -5.18 -30.24
CA LEU A 254 -6.64 -4.31 -31.18
C LEU A 254 -5.25 -3.97 -30.65
N TYR A 255 -4.30 -3.87 -31.57
CA TYR A 255 -2.90 -3.62 -31.29
C TYR A 255 -2.39 -2.46 -32.13
N CYS A 256 -1.37 -1.75 -31.64
CA CYS A 256 -0.73 -0.65 -32.39
C CYS A 256 0.28 -1.15 -33.45
N SER A 257 0.66 -2.43 -33.41
CA SER A 257 1.63 -3.03 -34.31
C SER A 257 1.52 -4.55 -34.35
N GLU A 258 2.10 -5.16 -35.38
CA GLU A 258 2.24 -6.61 -35.51
C GLU A 258 3.08 -7.20 -34.35
N THR A 259 4.13 -6.48 -33.93
CA THR A 259 4.95 -6.87 -32.78
C THR A 259 4.12 -6.94 -31.50
N CYS A 260 3.27 -5.93 -31.23
CA CYS A 260 2.39 -5.97 -30.07
C CYS A 260 1.35 -7.09 -30.16
N ARG A 261 0.80 -7.36 -31.35
CA ARG A 261 -0.12 -8.48 -31.55
C ARG A 261 0.54 -9.82 -31.22
N GLN A 262 1.74 -10.04 -31.75
CA GLN A 262 2.50 -11.28 -31.52
C GLN A 262 2.88 -11.42 -30.04
N GLN A 263 3.35 -10.34 -29.40
CA GLN A 263 3.64 -10.33 -27.97
C GLN A 263 2.42 -10.70 -27.12
N ALA A 264 1.23 -10.17 -27.42
CA ALA A 264 0.01 -10.55 -26.72
C ALA A 264 -0.33 -12.03 -26.96
N TRP A 265 -0.22 -12.50 -28.21
CA TRP A 265 -0.46 -13.91 -28.54
C TRP A 265 0.42 -14.84 -27.69
N ASP A 266 1.71 -14.53 -27.61
CA ASP A 266 2.69 -15.35 -26.90
C ASP A 266 2.55 -15.29 -25.37
N SER A 267 2.10 -14.14 -24.84
CA SER A 267 2.05 -13.88 -23.39
C SER A 267 0.73 -14.28 -22.73
N TYR A 268 -0.43 -14.08 -23.38
CA TYR A 268 -1.73 -14.40 -22.77
C TYR A 268 -2.83 -14.73 -23.80
N HIS A 269 -2.86 -14.02 -24.93
CA HIS A 269 -4.04 -13.98 -25.78
C HIS A 269 -4.33 -15.31 -26.46
N LYS A 270 -3.34 -16.17 -26.70
CA LYS A 270 -3.60 -17.52 -27.23
C LYS A 270 -4.50 -18.37 -26.32
N ILE A 271 -4.48 -18.14 -25.00
CA ILE A 271 -5.40 -18.78 -24.04
C ILE A 271 -6.72 -18.03 -23.95
N LEU A 272 -6.71 -16.71 -24.05
CA LEU A 272 -7.94 -15.93 -23.92
C LEU A 272 -8.71 -15.74 -25.24
N CYS A 273 -8.15 -16.07 -26.39
CA CYS A 273 -8.78 -15.81 -27.68
C CYS A 273 -10.09 -16.62 -27.80
N PRO A 274 -11.26 -15.99 -28.04
CA PRO A 274 -12.53 -16.71 -28.15
C PRO A 274 -12.59 -17.74 -29.29
N SER A 275 -11.73 -17.60 -30.30
CA SER A 275 -11.63 -18.58 -31.38
C SER A 275 -10.81 -19.81 -31.01
N ALA A 276 -9.95 -19.71 -29.98
CA ALA A 276 -9.23 -20.84 -29.41
C ALA A 276 -10.00 -21.45 -28.21
N ASN A 277 -10.66 -20.61 -27.41
CA ASN A 277 -11.39 -21.00 -26.20
C ASN A 277 -12.75 -20.29 -26.18
N PRO A 278 -13.80 -20.86 -26.78
CA PRO A 278 -15.12 -20.22 -26.93
C PRO A 278 -15.75 -19.75 -25.63
N GLU A 279 -15.45 -20.38 -24.51
CA GLU A 279 -15.93 -20.03 -23.17
C GLU A 279 -15.48 -18.62 -22.74
N THR A 280 -14.37 -18.14 -23.28
CA THR A 280 -13.86 -16.78 -23.01
C THR A 280 -14.71 -15.69 -23.67
N MET A 281 -15.59 -16.05 -24.63
CA MET A 281 -16.52 -15.12 -25.28
C MET A 281 -17.36 -14.35 -24.26
N GLU A 282 -17.85 -15.04 -23.23
CA GLU A 282 -18.68 -14.43 -22.18
C GLU A 282 -17.92 -13.33 -21.44
N LEU A 283 -16.63 -13.53 -21.15
CA LEU A 283 -15.77 -12.53 -20.52
C LEU A 283 -15.61 -11.28 -21.38
N PHE A 284 -15.38 -11.43 -22.69
CA PHE A 284 -15.25 -10.29 -23.61
C PHE A 284 -16.58 -9.55 -23.76
N GLN A 285 -17.69 -10.27 -23.88
CA GLN A 285 -19.02 -9.68 -23.92
C GLN A 285 -19.36 -8.94 -22.62
N PHE A 286 -19.02 -9.51 -21.46
CA PHE A 286 -19.17 -8.86 -20.17
C PHE A 286 -18.42 -7.52 -20.12
N CYS A 287 -17.15 -7.51 -20.57
CA CYS A 287 -16.33 -6.30 -20.60
C CYS A 287 -16.87 -5.27 -21.62
N ALA A 288 -17.37 -5.71 -22.77
CA ALA A 288 -17.89 -4.84 -23.83
C ALA A 288 -19.25 -4.22 -23.50
N ASN A 289 -20.16 -4.99 -22.86
CA ASN A 289 -21.54 -4.59 -22.58
C ASN A 289 -21.68 -3.60 -21.43
N ARG A 290 -20.56 -3.18 -20.83
CA ARG A 290 -20.50 -2.32 -19.66
C ARG A 290 -21.49 -2.68 -18.56
N GLN A 291 -21.62 -3.98 -18.29
CA GLN A 291 -22.39 -4.45 -17.16
C GLN A 291 -21.62 -4.07 -15.87
N ILE A 292 -21.76 -2.80 -15.48
CA ILE A 292 -21.48 -2.35 -14.12
C ILE A 292 -22.33 -3.26 -13.26
N ILE A 293 -21.71 -3.92 -12.30
CA ILE A 293 -22.36 -4.89 -11.46
C ILE A 293 -23.51 -4.19 -10.72
N VAL A 294 -24.74 -4.37 -11.22
CA VAL A 294 -25.95 -3.87 -10.58
C VAL A 294 -26.39 -4.93 -9.58
N ARG A 295 -26.38 -4.57 -8.30
CA ARG A 295 -26.78 -5.33 -7.09
C ARG A 295 -25.69 -6.19 -6.44
N GLY A 296 -25.03 -5.61 -5.44
CA GLY A 296 -24.39 -6.33 -4.33
C GLY A 296 -22.92 -6.71 -4.52
N THR A 297 -22.27 -6.33 -5.61
CA THR A 297 -20.86 -6.66 -5.84
C THR A 297 -20.12 -5.46 -6.47
N TRP A 298 -19.03 -5.05 -5.82
CA TRP A 298 -17.93 -4.18 -6.27
C TRP A 298 -18.27 -2.86 -7.01
N ASN A 299 -18.29 -1.76 -6.25
CA ASN A 299 -18.45 -0.38 -6.75
C ASN A 299 -17.14 0.27 -7.27
N SER A 300 -16.07 -0.50 -7.51
CA SER A 300 -14.76 0.04 -7.94
C SER A 300 -14.51 -0.18 -9.42
N ILE A 301 -13.92 0.81 -10.09
CA ILE A 301 -13.44 0.72 -11.47
C ILE A 301 -12.43 -0.44 -11.57
N PHE A 302 -12.87 -1.57 -12.12
CA PHE A 302 -12.09 -2.79 -12.23
C PHE A 302 -12.27 -3.40 -13.62
N SER A 303 -11.24 -4.06 -14.12
CA SER A 303 -11.28 -4.80 -15.38
C SER A 303 -11.09 -6.30 -15.07
N PRO A 304 -12.13 -7.13 -15.21
CA PRO A 304 -12.00 -8.59 -15.08
C PRO A 304 -10.91 -9.18 -15.98
N MET A 305 -10.63 -8.48 -17.09
CA MET A 305 -9.57 -8.82 -18.01
C MET A 305 -8.17 -8.81 -17.36
N ILE A 306 -7.93 -8.02 -16.32
CA ILE A 306 -6.65 -8.05 -15.57
C ILE A 306 -6.42 -9.44 -14.97
N LEU A 307 -7.41 -10.00 -14.28
CA LEU A 307 -7.29 -11.32 -13.66
C LEU A 307 -7.19 -12.42 -14.71
N ALA A 308 -8.01 -12.34 -15.76
CA ALA A 308 -7.97 -13.31 -16.85
C ALA A 308 -6.59 -13.33 -17.54
N LYS A 309 -6.02 -12.16 -17.84
CA LYS A 309 -4.67 -12.05 -18.40
C LYS A 309 -3.62 -12.63 -17.46
N LEU A 310 -3.67 -12.28 -16.17
CA LEU A 310 -2.72 -12.80 -15.20
C LEU A 310 -2.76 -14.34 -15.11
N ILE A 311 -3.94 -14.94 -15.06
CA ILE A 311 -4.11 -16.39 -15.05
C ILE A 311 -3.58 -17.01 -16.34
N ALA A 312 -3.94 -16.46 -17.50
CA ALA A 312 -3.45 -16.93 -18.79
C ALA A 312 -1.92 -16.88 -18.89
N MET A 313 -1.29 -15.79 -18.43
CA MET A 313 0.17 -15.66 -18.37
C MET A 313 0.80 -16.75 -17.49
N ILE A 314 0.22 -17.02 -16.32
CA ILE A 314 0.70 -18.08 -15.42
C ILE A 314 0.60 -19.45 -16.09
N VAL A 315 -0.56 -19.78 -16.67
CA VAL A 315 -0.78 -21.06 -17.37
C VAL A 315 0.25 -21.24 -18.49
N LEU A 316 0.48 -20.21 -19.29
CA LEU A 316 1.44 -20.27 -20.39
C LEU A 316 2.87 -20.40 -19.91
N HIS A 317 3.23 -19.70 -18.85
CA HIS A 317 4.55 -19.83 -18.24
C HIS A 317 4.80 -21.28 -17.77
N VAL A 318 3.82 -21.90 -17.12
CA VAL A 318 3.91 -23.30 -16.66
C VAL A 318 4.02 -24.26 -17.84
N VAL A 319 3.15 -24.12 -18.86
CA VAL A 319 3.16 -24.98 -20.05
C VAL A 319 4.51 -24.92 -20.76
N ASN A 320 5.03 -23.71 -21.00
CA ASN A 320 6.33 -23.53 -21.66
C ASN A 320 7.47 -24.13 -20.81
N SER A 321 7.41 -23.98 -19.48
CA SER A 321 8.42 -24.52 -18.58
C SER A 321 8.45 -26.05 -18.56
N VAL A 322 7.27 -26.70 -18.69
CA VAL A 322 7.17 -28.16 -18.78
C VAL A 322 7.67 -28.66 -20.13
N GLN A 323 7.34 -27.98 -21.24
CA GLN A 323 7.76 -28.38 -22.58
C GLN A 323 9.26 -28.17 -22.85
N SER A 324 9.92 -27.28 -22.09
CA SER A 324 11.36 -27.04 -22.18
C SER A 324 12.23 -28.08 -21.47
N LYS A 325 11.62 -29.03 -20.76
CA LYS A 325 12.29 -30.15 -20.07
C LYS A 325 12.12 -31.44 -20.85
#